data_AF-A0A5K1E1C8-F1
#
_entry.id   AF-A0A5K1E1C8-F1
#
_cell.length_a   1.000
_cell.length_b   1.000
_cell.length_c   1.000
_cell.angle_alpha   90.00
_cell.angle_beta   90.00
_cell.angle_gamma   90.00
#
_symmetry.space_group_name_H-M   'P 1'
#
loop_
_entity.id
_entity.type
_entity.pdbx_description
1 polymer ?
#
loop_
_entity_poly.entity_id
_entity_poly.type
_entity_poly.pdbx_seq_one_letter_code
_entity_poly.pdbx_strand_id
1 'polypeptide(L)' 'PFDRMATGQLFSKNTQALFYNYKQLPIQRMLDFDFLC' A
#
# COMPACT_ATOMS: atom_id res chain seq x y z
N PRO A 1 14.91 16.96 7.82
CA PRO A 1 13.50 16.66 8.11
C PRO A 1 13.20 15.17 7.87
N PHE A 2 13.64 14.33 8.81
CA PHE A 2 13.34 12.88 8.84
C PHE A 2 12.64 12.57 10.17
N ASP A 3 11.65 13.39 10.52
CA ASP A 3 10.83 13.14 11.70
C ASP A 3 9.63 12.27 11.29
N ARG A 4 9.52 11.10 11.95
CA ARG A 4 8.36 10.20 12.00
C ARG A 4 8.21 9.17 10.86
N MET A 5 9.09 8.18 10.79
CA MET A 5 8.54 6.81 10.72
C MET A 5 8.14 6.47 12.16
N ALA A 6 6.84 6.54 12.48
CA ALA A 6 6.37 6.08 13.78
C ALA A 6 6.85 4.62 13.94
N THR A 7 7.63 4.34 14.98
CA THR A 7 8.20 3.01 15.21
C THR A 7 7.06 1.98 15.24
N GLY A 8 7.04 1.08 14.24
CA GLY A 8 5.96 0.09 14.04
C GLY A 8 4.99 0.37 12.88
N GLN A 9 5.09 1.50 12.20
CA GLN A 9 4.26 1.81 11.03
C GLN A 9 4.81 1.12 9.77
N LEU A 10 4.09 0.10 9.30
CA LEU A 10 4.48 -0.69 8.12
C LEU A 10 4.00 -0.08 6.80
N PHE A 11 2.89 0.65 6.82
CA PHE A 11 2.27 1.24 5.64
C PHE A 11 2.04 2.74 5.79
N SER A 12 2.10 3.44 4.66
CA SER A 12 1.84 4.87 4.55
C SER A 12 1.13 5.16 3.23
N LYS A 13 0.65 6.39 3.03
CA LYS A 13 0.09 6.84 1.74
C LYS A 13 1.07 6.72 0.56
N ASN A 14 2.37 6.61 0.85
CA ASN A 14 3.42 6.47 -0.17
C ASN A 14 3.92 5.02 -0.31
N THR A 15 3.25 4.05 0.32
CA THR A 15 3.64 2.64 0.21
C THR A 15 3.49 2.17 -1.23
N GLN A 16 4.52 1.48 -1.72
CA GLN A 16 4.48 0.74 -2.98
C GLN A 16 4.71 -0.74 -2.68
N ALA A 17 4.12 -1.62 -3.49
CA ALA A 17 4.16 -3.06 -3.26
C ALA A 17 4.51 -3.83 -4.55
N LEU A 18 5.12 -5.01 -4.37
CA LEU A 18 5.31 -6.01 -5.43
C LEU A 18 4.30 -7.13 -5.25
N PHE A 19 3.62 -7.52 -6.34
CA PHE A 19 2.69 -8.65 -6.32
C PHE A 19 3.35 -9.91 -6.84
N TYR A 20 3.61 -10.86 -5.94
CA TYR A 20 3.95 -12.23 -6.34
C TYR A 20 2.67 -13.01 -6.65
N ASN A 21 2.71 -13.88 -7.66
CA ASN A 21 1.56 -14.67 -8.14
C ASN A 21 0.38 -13.77 -8.56
N TYR A 22 0.45 -13.26 -9.79
CA TYR A 22 -0.52 -12.30 -10.31
C TYR A 22 -1.95 -12.84 -10.24
N LYS A 23 -2.78 -12.21 -9.40
CA LYS A 23 -4.21 -12.48 -9.28
C LYS A 23 -4.97 -11.18 -9.44
N GLN A 24 -5.72 -11.06 -10.53
CA GLN A 24 -6.38 -9.82 -10.91
C GLN A 24 -7.35 -9.28 -9.84
N LEU A 25 -8.18 -10.14 -9.26
CA LEU A 25 -9.23 -9.73 -8.32
C LEU A 25 -8.69 -9.06 -7.04
N PRO A 26 -7.74 -9.64 -6.28
CA PRO A 26 -7.21 -8.97 -5.09
C PRO A 26 -6.41 -7.70 -5.42
N ILE A 27 -5.74 -7.64 -6.57
CA ILE A 27 -5.04 -6.43 -7.01
C ILE A 27 -6.04 -5.30 -7.29
N GLN A 28 -7.12 -5.58 -8.04
CA GLN A 28 -8.16 -4.59 -8.32
C GLN A 28 -8.80 -4.07 -7.03
N ARG A 29 -9.08 -4.95 -6.05
CA ARG A 29 -9.62 -4.56 -4.74
C ARG A 29 -8.68 -3.60 -3.98
N MET A 30 -7.37 -3.80 -4.08
CA MET A 30 -6.38 -2.90 -3.47
C MET A 30 -6.37 -1.54 -4.18
N LEU A 31 -6.41 -1.53 -5.51
CA LEU A 31 -6.43 -0.30 -6.31
C LEU A 31 -7.73 0.50 -6.16
N ASP A 32 -8.89 -0.18 -6.05
CA ASP A 32 -10.17 0.46 -5.77
C ASP A 32 -10.15 1.15 -4.41
N PHE A 33 -9.50 0.55 -3.40
CA PHE A 33 -9.31 1.17 -2.09
C PHE A 33 -8.39 2.40 -2.18
N ASP A 34 -7.26 2.30 -2.87
CA ASP A 34 -6.32 3.41 -3.08
C ASP A 34 -6.98 4.59 -3.83
N PHE A 35 -7.89 4.32 -4.77
CA PHE A 35 -8.60 5.37 -5.51
C PHE A 35 -9.57 6.18 -4.64
N LEU A 36 -10.19 5.57 -3.63
CA LEU A 36 -11.16 6.22 -2.76
C LEU A 36 -10.52 7.00 -1.60
N CYS A 37 -9.23 6.80 -1.29
CA CYS A 37 -8.53 7.28 -0.09
C CYS A 37 -7.46 8.36 -0.35
#